data_AF-A2G5W5-F1
#
_entry.id   AF-A2G5W5-F1
#
_cell.length_a   1.000
_cell.length_b   1.000
_cell.length_c   1.000
_cell.angle_alpha   90.00
_cell.angle_beta   90.00
_cell.angle_gamma   90.00
#
_symmetry.space_group_name_H-M   'P 1'
#
loop_
_entity.id
_entity.type
_entity.pdbx_description
1 polymer ?
#
loop_
_entity_poly.entity_id
_entity_poly.type
_entity_poly.pdbx_seq_one_letter_code
_entity_poly.pdbx_strand_id
1 'polypeptide(L)'
;MFKSRVIENSISLSLQDFTPKLCQIDSDKAMITCPTGTTASNSSLATLTIQGLPENYIFDSVKYTCPSTTNNAEQFCYIRLSRDNTIYTRSRVYPNQNVQNSVGTIQNGDKLSITFYSGDNTAEFGVPTVSFFAKNIALNTYGQPTLTKLKDNVYKATVEISPEDKLYINTLTLLNPFDPPKTFDKFNWDLPLGKTDVMLIPMISNATMMIGYDIYSYDFLHQWHQRQDYTGSYLEICMHPLTKFTLSYIIVVKNSENYRDSMEKWHFTFPDIYNVNRYGPGAWIPFYLNRAQNDFDPVESFMGKYFWGTIFKSDDMYYDLLRFKYYELTFIHVREIDCDENYKENIEKCTTQSCDYIRRYGVKDIDGNYYCIPNYNKIGSRAVHLWVGDMVQPVIDDLISHKKQFRYDGIGLDSMTNFRANYRFVCPLDLCPYRILDDKNNDVEFENMAAAIFNMFNKLSEYAPSGFMTNAQFTYPQVTKFVTSSGYELYTFTNDFANDKFTKKNWFNIFSLGSRSISHLDNSLNYSASEQYFSFCASLGVIPSYFRYVDTLRFWTDANDKQTMKPVYDR
;
A
#
# COMPACT_ATOMS: atom_id res chain seq x y z
N MET A 1 12.44 16.75 6.20
CA MET A 1 12.80 16.91 7.63
C MET A 1 11.80 16.11 8.43
N PHE A 2 12.30 15.22 9.29
CA PHE A 2 11.54 14.27 10.09
C PHE A 2 10.59 14.94 11.10
N LYS A 3 9.29 14.60 11.01
CA LYS A 3 8.09 15.19 11.68
C LYS A 3 6.97 14.14 11.93
N SER A 4 5.90 14.48 12.66
CA SER A 4 4.82 13.59 13.16
C SER A 4 3.37 14.19 13.06
N ARG A 5 2.31 13.36 13.18
CA ARG A 5 0.85 13.70 13.16
C ARG A 5 0.02 12.62 13.91
N VAL A 6 -1.25 12.76 14.33
CA VAL A 6 -2.19 13.88 14.65
C VAL A 6 -3.28 13.37 15.64
N ILE A 7 -3.91 14.23 16.46
CA ILE A 7 -5.09 13.89 17.29
C ILE A 7 -6.30 14.77 16.90
N GLU A 8 -7.47 14.15 16.69
CA GLU A 8 -8.79 14.78 16.51
C GLU A 8 -9.64 14.62 17.79
N ASN A 9 -10.30 15.68 18.23
CA ASN A 9 -11.27 15.66 19.34
C ASN A 9 -12.60 16.28 18.88
N SER A 10 -13.66 15.47 18.88
CA SER A 10 -14.96 15.85 18.32
C SER A 10 -15.98 16.19 19.40
N ILE A 11 -16.63 17.34 19.27
CA ILE A 11 -17.75 17.71 20.14
C ILE A 11 -19.06 17.45 19.41
N SER A 12 -19.85 16.54 19.98
CA SER A 12 -21.23 16.30 19.55
C SER A 12 -22.16 17.36 20.12
N LEU A 13 -22.78 18.15 19.24
CA LEU A 13 -23.91 19.01 19.61
C LEU A 13 -25.20 18.20 19.62
N SER A 14 -26.14 18.60 20.46
CA SER A 14 -27.52 18.10 20.51
C SER A 14 -28.51 19.21 20.15
N LEU A 15 -29.76 18.86 19.84
CA LEU A 15 -30.80 19.88 19.64
C LEU A 15 -31.10 20.72 20.90
N GLN A 16 -30.80 20.19 22.08
CA GLN A 16 -31.03 20.90 23.36
C GLN A 16 -30.05 22.06 23.57
N ASP A 17 -28.92 22.07 22.86
CA ASP A 17 -27.92 23.14 22.92
C ASP A 17 -28.32 24.39 22.12
N PHE A 18 -29.41 24.33 21.34
CA PHE A 18 -29.90 25.43 20.52
C PHE A 18 -31.02 26.20 21.24
N THR A 19 -30.82 27.50 21.44
CA THR A 19 -31.90 28.40 21.87
C THR A 19 -32.75 28.77 20.65
N PRO A 20 -34.05 28.43 20.60
CA PRO A 20 -34.91 28.76 19.48
C PRO A 20 -35.18 30.28 19.38
N LYS A 21 -35.33 30.77 18.15
CA LYS A 21 -35.79 32.14 17.87
C LYS A 21 -36.81 32.13 16.73
N LEU A 22 -36.44 32.62 15.54
CA LEU A 22 -37.29 32.56 14.34
C LEU A 22 -37.29 31.15 13.72
N CYS A 23 -36.21 30.37 13.89
CA CYS A 23 -36.22 28.96 13.49
C CYS A 23 -36.86 28.10 14.59
N GLN A 24 -37.62 27.09 14.16
CA GLN A 24 -38.22 26.09 15.03
C GLN A 24 -37.29 24.88 15.14
N ILE A 25 -37.33 24.19 16.29
CA ILE A 25 -36.55 22.98 16.57
C ILE A 25 -37.55 21.82 16.60
N ASP A 26 -37.38 20.86 15.69
CA ASP A 26 -38.16 19.63 15.63
C ASP A 26 -37.33 18.49 16.25
N SER A 27 -37.55 18.28 17.55
CA SER A 27 -36.86 17.26 18.35
C SER A 27 -37.12 15.84 17.87
N ASP A 28 -38.29 15.56 17.31
CA ASP A 28 -38.69 14.22 16.87
C ASP A 28 -38.00 13.83 15.55
N LYS A 29 -37.69 14.83 14.70
CA LYS A 29 -36.96 14.63 13.43
C LYS A 29 -35.46 14.91 13.51
N ALA A 30 -34.95 15.40 14.63
CA ALA A 30 -33.57 15.89 14.79
C ALA A 30 -33.19 17.09 13.88
N MET A 31 -34.16 17.97 13.58
CA MET A 31 -34.03 19.05 12.59
C MET A 31 -34.28 20.46 13.16
N ILE A 32 -33.74 21.47 12.45
CA ILE A 32 -33.94 22.90 12.72
C ILE A 32 -34.47 23.57 11.45
N THR A 33 -35.70 24.07 11.50
CA THR A 33 -36.41 24.67 10.35
C THR A 33 -36.43 26.19 10.48
N CYS A 34 -35.77 26.90 9.56
CA CYS A 34 -35.67 28.36 9.51
C CYS A 34 -36.51 28.92 8.36
N PRO A 35 -37.50 29.80 8.59
CA PRO A 35 -38.33 30.39 7.53
C PRO A 35 -37.52 31.36 6.65
N THR A 36 -38.03 31.71 5.46
CA THR A 36 -37.45 32.73 4.56
C THR A 36 -37.02 34.00 5.31
N GLY A 37 -35.87 34.57 4.94
CA GLY A 37 -35.34 35.81 5.52
C GLY A 37 -34.68 35.64 6.89
N THR A 38 -34.29 34.42 7.27
CA THR A 38 -33.55 34.18 8.52
C THR A 38 -32.09 34.61 8.37
N THR A 39 -31.60 35.34 9.38
CA THR A 39 -30.24 35.90 9.51
C THR A 39 -29.70 35.65 10.92
N ALA A 40 -28.40 35.89 11.18
CA ALA A 40 -27.82 35.65 12.51
C ALA A 40 -28.43 36.46 13.68
N SER A 41 -29.17 37.55 13.43
CA SER A 41 -29.83 38.29 14.52
C SER A 41 -31.10 37.59 15.03
N ASN A 42 -31.82 36.91 14.13
CA ASN A 42 -33.12 36.27 14.39
C ASN A 42 -33.12 34.72 14.27
N SER A 43 -32.06 34.08 13.78
CA SER A 43 -31.94 32.62 13.75
C SER A 43 -31.89 31.99 15.14
N SER A 44 -32.22 30.70 15.23
CA SER A 44 -31.80 29.89 16.37
C SER A 44 -30.28 29.89 16.51
N LEU A 45 -29.80 29.78 17.75
CA LEU A 45 -28.40 29.92 18.12
C LEU A 45 -28.03 28.81 19.10
N ALA A 46 -27.05 27.97 18.74
CA ALA A 46 -26.29 27.23 19.76
C ALA A 46 -25.14 28.09 20.26
N THR A 47 -24.84 28.01 21.55
CA THR A 47 -23.57 28.51 22.10
C THR A 47 -23.08 27.59 23.20
N LEU A 48 -21.95 26.93 22.93
CA LEU A 48 -21.31 25.98 23.83
C LEU A 48 -19.95 26.52 24.27
N THR A 49 -19.59 26.28 25.54
CA THR A 49 -18.22 26.47 26.02
C THR A 49 -17.43 25.19 25.75
N ILE A 50 -16.32 25.30 25.01
CA ILE A 50 -15.40 24.20 24.72
C ILE A 50 -14.76 23.73 26.02
N GLN A 51 -14.82 22.42 26.28
CA GLN A 51 -14.28 21.76 27.47
C GLN A 51 -13.72 20.39 27.07
N GLY A 52 -12.81 19.83 27.88
CA GLY A 52 -12.25 18.50 27.65
C GLY A 52 -11.18 18.41 26.55
N LEU A 53 -10.63 19.54 26.07
CA LEU A 53 -9.38 19.52 25.32
C LEU A 53 -8.22 19.19 26.27
N PRO A 54 -7.34 18.21 25.97
CA PRO A 54 -6.20 17.93 26.84
C PRO A 54 -5.17 19.06 26.80
N GLU A 55 -4.73 19.50 27.97
CA GLU A 55 -3.96 20.74 28.18
C GLU A 55 -2.55 20.73 27.54
N ASN A 56 -2.02 19.53 27.23
CA ASN A 56 -0.71 19.34 26.63
C ASN A 56 -0.68 19.50 25.09
N TYR A 57 -1.83 19.69 24.44
CA TYR A 57 -1.92 19.93 22.99
C TYR A 57 -2.48 21.32 22.68
N ILE A 58 -1.84 22.01 21.73
CA ILE A 58 -2.41 23.23 21.12
C ILE A 58 -3.36 22.80 20.02
N PHE A 59 -4.66 23.01 20.18
CA PHE A 59 -5.64 22.87 19.10
C PHE A 59 -5.66 24.17 18.28
N ASP A 60 -5.64 24.10 16.95
CA ASP A 60 -5.63 25.33 16.11
C ASP A 60 -6.49 25.27 14.85
N SER A 61 -7.06 24.10 14.58
CA SER A 61 -7.77 23.79 13.36
C SER A 61 -9.06 23.08 13.71
N VAL A 62 -10.08 23.27 12.89
CA VAL A 62 -11.43 22.84 13.21
C VAL A 62 -12.19 22.50 11.93
N LYS A 63 -12.91 21.39 11.96
CA LYS A 63 -13.72 20.85 10.87
C LYS A 63 -15.18 20.92 11.27
N TYR A 64 -16.00 21.30 10.31
CA TYR A 64 -17.42 21.58 10.48
C TYR A 64 -18.23 20.91 9.39
N THR A 65 -19.47 20.54 9.73
CA THR A 65 -20.49 20.13 8.77
C THR A 65 -21.69 21.06 8.84
N CYS A 66 -22.48 21.16 7.77
CA CYS A 66 -23.77 21.85 7.79
C CYS A 66 -24.83 20.98 7.08
N PRO A 67 -25.33 19.92 7.73
CA PRO A 67 -26.31 19.02 7.12
C PRO A 67 -27.60 19.77 6.78
N SER A 68 -28.20 19.54 5.62
CA SER A 68 -29.46 20.17 5.21
C SER A 68 -30.25 19.29 4.24
N THR A 69 -31.56 19.19 4.46
CA THR A 69 -32.52 18.43 3.64
C THR A 69 -33.12 19.28 2.51
N THR A 70 -33.17 20.60 2.69
CA THR A 70 -33.50 21.56 1.63
C THR A 70 -32.27 21.84 0.77
N ASN A 71 -32.46 22.19 -0.51
CA ASN A 71 -31.37 22.58 -1.41
C ASN A 71 -31.57 24.02 -1.91
N ASN A 72 -31.26 25.00 -1.07
CA ASN A 72 -31.22 26.42 -1.44
C ASN A 72 -29.76 26.88 -1.56
N ALA A 73 -29.41 27.57 -2.65
CA ALA A 73 -28.08 28.11 -2.88
C ALA A 73 -27.67 29.20 -1.88
N GLU A 74 -28.64 29.89 -1.29
CA GLU A 74 -28.38 31.00 -0.36
C GLU A 74 -28.29 30.60 1.11
N GLN A 75 -28.74 29.40 1.47
CA GLN A 75 -28.79 28.94 2.86
C GLN A 75 -27.38 28.52 3.35
N PHE A 76 -27.09 28.66 4.65
CA PHE A 76 -25.80 28.25 5.25
C PHE A 76 -25.83 28.21 6.77
N CYS A 77 -24.90 27.45 7.35
CA CYS A 77 -24.50 27.56 8.74
C CYS A 77 -23.39 28.62 8.86
N TYR A 78 -23.45 29.46 9.89
CA TYR A 78 -22.41 30.43 10.21
C TYR A 78 -21.89 30.18 11.61
N ILE A 79 -20.61 29.86 11.69
CA ILE A 79 -19.93 29.36 12.88
C ILE A 79 -18.94 30.43 13.36
N ARG A 80 -18.86 30.63 14.68
CA ARG A 80 -17.97 31.60 15.32
C ARG A 80 -17.27 30.93 16.50
N LEU A 81 -15.97 31.17 16.65
CA LEU A 81 -15.26 30.92 17.91
C LEU A 81 -14.88 32.26 18.54
N SER A 82 -14.99 32.35 19.86
CA SER A 82 -14.68 33.57 20.61
C SER A 82 -14.05 33.25 21.96
N ARG A 83 -13.17 34.14 22.42
CA ARG A 83 -12.56 34.15 23.75
C ARG A 83 -12.89 35.48 24.41
N ASP A 84 -13.36 35.47 25.64
CA ASP A 84 -13.73 36.69 26.39
C ASP A 84 -14.64 37.65 25.58
N ASN A 85 -15.61 37.07 24.87
CA ASN A 85 -16.54 37.71 23.93
C ASN A 85 -15.90 38.37 22.69
N THR A 86 -14.57 38.28 22.52
CA THR A 86 -13.85 38.67 21.30
C THR A 86 -13.88 37.53 20.29
N ILE A 87 -14.48 37.74 19.12
CA ILE A 87 -14.59 36.73 18.07
C ILE A 87 -13.30 36.66 17.26
N TYR A 88 -12.58 35.54 17.35
CA TYR A 88 -11.29 35.34 16.68
C TYR A 88 -11.38 34.54 15.36
N THR A 89 -12.45 33.77 15.14
CA THR A 89 -12.74 33.18 13.82
C THR A 89 -14.22 33.18 13.49
N ARG A 90 -14.53 33.18 12.18
CA ARG A 90 -15.87 33.10 11.61
C ARG A 90 -15.82 32.28 10.33
N SER A 91 -16.72 31.30 10.17
CA SER A 91 -16.79 30.43 9.00
C SER A 91 -18.21 30.36 8.45
N ARG A 92 -18.39 30.49 7.14
CA ARG A 92 -19.64 30.22 6.41
C ARG A 92 -19.53 28.82 5.80
N VAL A 93 -20.46 27.93 6.14
CA VAL A 93 -20.49 26.54 5.69
C VAL A 93 -21.80 26.31 4.95
N TYR A 94 -21.72 26.01 3.65
CA TYR A 94 -22.90 25.76 2.83
C TYR A 94 -23.44 24.33 3.05
N PRO A 95 -24.72 24.07 2.70
CA PRO A 95 -25.38 22.77 2.79
C PRO A 95 -24.52 21.58 2.39
N ASN A 96 -24.49 20.57 3.26
CA ASN A 96 -23.85 19.28 3.07
C ASN A 96 -22.34 19.35 2.73
N GLN A 97 -21.70 20.50 2.96
CA GLN A 97 -20.24 20.64 2.86
C GLN A 97 -19.55 20.23 4.16
N ASN A 98 -18.35 19.66 4.01
CA ASN A 98 -17.37 19.49 5.06
C ASN A 98 -16.31 20.60 4.91
N VAL A 99 -16.21 21.51 5.86
CA VAL A 99 -15.27 22.66 5.79
C VAL A 99 -14.29 22.56 6.95
N GLN A 100 -12.99 22.58 6.67
CA GLN A 100 -11.93 22.56 7.67
C GLN A 100 -11.06 23.81 7.55
N ASN A 101 -10.99 24.59 8.63
CA ASN A 101 -10.27 25.87 8.68
C ASN A 101 -9.26 25.85 9.83
N SER A 102 -8.10 26.49 9.62
CA SER A 102 -7.23 26.90 10.74
C SER A 102 -7.76 28.22 11.32
N VAL A 103 -7.79 28.33 12.64
CA VAL A 103 -8.58 29.34 13.36
C VAL A 103 -7.83 30.02 14.51
N GLY A 104 -6.52 29.74 14.66
CA GLY A 104 -5.73 30.16 15.81
C GLY A 104 -5.94 29.24 17.02
N THR A 105 -5.14 29.43 18.08
CA THR A 105 -5.13 28.53 19.24
C THR A 105 -6.48 28.49 19.96
N ILE A 106 -7.13 27.33 19.95
CA ILE A 106 -8.37 26.97 20.64
C ILE A 106 -8.03 26.42 22.02
N GLN A 107 -8.79 26.81 23.05
CA GLN A 107 -8.54 26.44 24.44
C GLN A 107 -9.84 26.06 25.16
N ASN A 108 -9.73 25.29 26.26
CA ASN A 108 -10.86 25.11 27.18
C ASN A 108 -11.33 26.49 27.69
N GLY A 109 -12.63 26.71 27.72
CA GLY A 109 -13.25 28.00 28.04
C GLY A 109 -13.61 28.87 26.83
N ASP A 110 -13.08 28.58 25.63
CA ASP A 110 -13.52 29.25 24.41
C ASP A 110 -14.99 28.94 24.09
N LYS A 111 -15.69 29.89 23.46
CA LYS A 111 -17.11 29.74 23.09
C LYS A 111 -17.27 29.49 21.60
N LEU A 112 -17.90 28.37 21.27
CA LEU A 112 -18.40 28.02 19.95
C LEU A 112 -19.85 28.48 19.82
N SER A 113 -20.16 29.27 18.79
CA SER A 113 -21.52 29.71 18.45
C SER A 113 -21.87 29.33 17.02
N ILE A 114 -23.08 28.80 16.80
CA ILE A 114 -23.59 28.42 15.47
C ILE A 114 -24.95 29.09 15.23
N THR A 115 -25.08 29.75 14.08
CA THR A 115 -26.32 30.38 13.59
C THR A 115 -26.66 29.87 12.19
N PHE A 116 -27.94 29.87 11.83
CA PHE A 116 -28.43 29.36 10.56
C PHE A 116 -29.04 30.48 9.72
N TYR A 117 -28.87 30.40 8.40
CA TYR A 117 -29.37 31.37 7.44
C TYR A 117 -30.14 30.63 6.37
N SER A 118 -31.36 31.06 6.09
CA SER A 118 -32.25 30.40 5.13
C SER A 118 -32.22 31.04 3.73
N GLY A 119 -31.87 32.32 3.64
CA GLY A 119 -31.92 33.11 2.40
C GLY A 119 -33.37 33.36 1.96
N ASP A 120 -33.60 33.40 0.65
CA ASP A 120 -34.92 33.69 0.07
C ASP A 120 -35.99 32.58 0.24
N ASN A 121 -35.64 31.39 0.74
CA ASN A 121 -36.58 30.27 0.96
C ASN A 121 -36.49 29.73 2.39
N THR A 122 -37.52 29.00 2.84
CA THR A 122 -37.45 28.19 4.07
C THR A 122 -36.37 27.12 3.92
N ALA A 123 -35.58 26.92 4.98
CA ALA A 123 -34.46 26.00 5.05
C ALA A 123 -34.59 25.03 6.23
N GLU A 124 -34.17 23.79 6.02
CA GLU A 124 -34.14 22.74 7.05
C GLU A 124 -32.70 22.23 7.24
N PHE A 125 -32.20 22.29 8.47
CA PHE A 125 -30.85 21.88 8.84
C PHE A 125 -30.89 20.70 9.80
N GLY A 126 -30.01 19.71 9.58
CA GLY A 126 -29.65 18.74 10.60
C GLY A 126 -28.62 19.31 11.56
N VAL A 127 -28.37 18.62 12.67
CA VAL A 127 -27.41 19.08 13.69
C VAL A 127 -25.97 19.12 13.14
N PRO A 128 -25.30 20.28 13.13
CA PRO A 128 -23.89 20.39 12.75
C PRO A 128 -22.96 19.58 13.66
N THR A 129 -21.96 18.92 13.08
CA THR A 129 -20.84 18.33 13.83
C THR A 129 -19.62 19.25 13.79
N VAL A 130 -18.85 19.29 14.89
CA VAL A 130 -17.67 20.13 15.06
C VAL A 130 -16.51 19.33 15.65
N SER A 131 -15.40 19.23 14.94
CA SER A 131 -14.18 18.54 15.37
C SER A 131 -13.00 19.49 15.46
N PHE A 132 -12.20 19.39 16.52
CA PHE A 132 -10.99 20.19 16.75
C PHE A 132 -9.73 19.34 16.59
N PHE A 133 -8.68 19.91 16.01
CA PHE A 133 -7.44 19.21 15.68
C PHE A 133 -6.23 19.85 16.36
N ALA A 134 -5.40 19.00 16.97
CA ALA A 134 -4.15 19.40 17.60
C ALA A 134 -3.10 19.81 16.54
N LYS A 135 -2.63 21.05 16.63
CA LYS A 135 -1.43 21.59 15.96
C LYS A 135 -0.14 21.07 16.60
N ASN A 136 -0.10 21.07 17.94
CA ASN A 136 1.09 20.68 18.70
C ASN A 136 0.97 19.25 19.23
N ILE A 137 1.09 18.27 18.34
CA ILE A 137 2.04 17.20 18.67
C ILE A 137 3.42 17.87 18.70
N ALA A 138 4.29 17.50 19.64
CA ALA A 138 5.66 18.01 19.63
C ALA A 138 6.36 17.56 18.33
N LEU A 139 6.40 18.46 17.34
CA LEU A 139 7.22 18.35 16.13
C LEU A 139 8.69 18.55 16.50
N ASN A 140 9.20 17.66 17.35
CA ASN A 140 10.61 17.54 17.61
C ASN A 140 11.26 17.17 16.26
N THR A 141 12.20 17.98 15.83
CA THR A 141 12.98 17.65 14.62
C THR A 141 13.81 16.43 14.99
N TYR A 142 13.42 15.26 14.48
CA TYR A 142 14.12 14.02 14.83
C TYR A 142 15.49 14.01 14.15
N GLY A 143 16.51 14.30 14.96
CA GLY A 143 17.88 14.57 14.48
C GLY A 143 17.98 15.76 13.52
N GLN A 144 19.17 15.96 12.97
CA GLN A 144 19.38 16.75 11.76
C GLN A 144 19.73 15.78 10.63
N PRO A 145 18.92 15.64 9.58
CA PRO A 145 19.18 14.66 8.55
C PRO A 145 20.43 15.05 7.74
N THR A 146 21.38 14.13 7.64
CA THR A 146 22.58 14.33 6.81
C THR A 146 22.18 14.20 5.34
N LEU A 147 22.52 15.21 4.53
CA LEU A 147 22.29 15.21 3.08
C LEU A 147 23.58 14.84 2.35
N THR A 148 23.64 13.62 1.83
CA THR A 148 24.75 13.14 0.98
C THR A 148 24.36 13.31 -0.48
N LYS A 149 25.09 14.13 -1.24
CA LYS A 149 24.91 14.23 -2.69
C LYS A 149 25.38 12.92 -3.35
N LEU A 150 24.50 12.25 -4.08
CA LEU A 150 24.82 11.02 -4.83
C LEU A 150 25.28 11.32 -6.26
N LYS A 151 24.62 12.27 -6.91
CA LYS A 151 24.90 12.77 -8.28
C LYS A 151 24.27 14.15 -8.43
N ASP A 152 24.41 14.80 -9.58
CA ASP A 152 23.83 16.13 -9.78
C ASP A 152 22.31 16.13 -9.56
N ASN A 153 21.87 17.06 -8.71
CA ASN A 153 20.49 17.21 -8.24
C ASN A 153 19.87 15.98 -7.54
N VAL A 154 20.68 15.01 -7.09
CA VAL A 154 20.22 13.81 -6.37
C VAL A 154 20.92 13.70 -5.02
N TYR A 155 20.13 13.58 -3.96
CA TYR A 155 20.59 13.55 -2.58
C TYR A 155 19.96 12.37 -1.82
N LYS A 156 20.75 11.69 -1.01
CA LYS A 156 20.28 10.77 0.02
C LYS A 156 20.22 11.51 1.34
N ALA A 157 19.04 11.52 1.97
CA ALA A 157 18.84 12.02 3.32
C ALA A 157 18.90 10.85 4.30
N THR A 158 19.71 10.95 5.35
CA THR A 158 19.83 9.92 6.41
C THR A 158 19.64 10.51 7.79
N VAL A 159 19.14 9.71 8.73
CA VAL A 159 19.17 10.00 10.17
C VAL A 159 19.40 8.71 10.95
N GLU A 160 20.17 8.76 12.03
CA GLU A 160 20.22 7.65 12.99
C GLU A 160 19.00 7.72 13.90
N ILE A 161 18.21 6.65 13.93
CA ILE A 161 17.13 6.44 14.89
C ILE A 161 17.70 5.67 16.08
N SER A 162 17.40 6.12 17.29
CA SER A 162 17.69 5.40 18.53
C SER A 162 16.43 4.72 19.10
N PRO A 163 16.57 3.69 19.95
CA PRO A 163 15.45 3.13 20.71
C PRO A 163 14.78 4.21 21.56
N GLU A 164 13.50 4.43 21.29
CA GLU A 164 12.65 5.46 21.90
C GLU A 164 11.21 4.94 21.94
N ASP A 165 10.32 5.66 22.64
CA ASP A 165 8.88 5.44 22.53
C ASP A 165 8.38 5.61 21.09
N LYS A 166 7.09 5.35 20.86
CA LYS A 166 6.42 5.44 19.56
C LYS A 166 6.72 6.76 18.82
N LEU A 167 7.32 6.64 17.63
CA LEU A 167 7.69 7.74 16.74
C LEU A 167 6.85 7.75 15.46
N TYR A 168 6.58 8.95 14.97
CA TYR A 168 6.05 9.21 13.63
C TYR A 168 7.08 10.08 12.93
N ILE A 169 7.55 9.64 11.75
CA ILE A 169 8.73 10.21 11.11
C ILE A 169 8.49 10.49 9.63
N ASN A 170 8.48 11.78 9.27
CA ASN A 170 8.02 12.27 7.96
C ASN A 170 9.12 12.88 7.07
N THR A 171 9.12 12.68 5.76
CA THR A 171 10.12 13.28 4.86
C THR A 171 9.99 14.81 4.77
N LEU A 172 10.77 15.46 3.90
CA LEU A 172 10.40 16.81 3.47
C LEU A 172 8.96 16.79 2.90
N THR A 173 8.18 17.84 3.19
CA THR A 173 6.85 18.04 2.62
C THR A 173 6.96 18.68 1.24
N LEU A 174 6.32 18.07 0.24
CA LEU A 174 6.10 18.63 -1.09
C LEU A 174 4.85 19.49 -1.08
N LEU A 175 5.03 20.80 -1.29
CA LEU A 175 3.93 21.73 -1.57
C LEU A 175 3.38 21.45 -2.96
N ASN A 176 2.06 21.57 -3.14
CA ASN A 176 1.36 21.34 -4.41
C ASN A 176 1.77 20.00 -5.10
N PRO A 177 1.60 18.85 -4.41
CA PRO A 177 1.96 17.55 -4.97
C PRO A 177 1.12 17.24 -6.22
N PHE A 178 1.68 16.44 -7.13
CA PHE A 178 0.93 15.90 -8.25
C PHE A 178 0.04 14.75 -7.80
N ASP A 179 -1.21 14.77 -8.26
CA ASP A 179 -2.13 13.65 -8.11
C ASP A 179 -1.65 12.41 -8.90
N PRO A 180 -2.00 11.18 -8.45
CA PRO A 180 -1.77 9.99 -9.25
C PRO A 180 -2.58 10.04 -10.56
N PRO A 181 -2.13 9.34 -11.63
CA PRO A 181 -2.89 9.31 -12.89
C PRO A 181 -4.24 8.63 -12.68
N LYS A 182 -5.33 9.14 -13.29
CA LYS A 182 -6.71 8.61 -13.10
C LYS A 182 -6.90 7.08 -13.27
N THR A 183 -5.97 6.39 -13.93
CA THR A 183 -5.92 4.93 -14.07
C THR A 183 -5.45 4.20 -12.80
N PHE A 184 -5.01 4.93 -11.78
CA PHE A 184 -4.42 4.47 -10.53
C PHE A 184 -4.88 5.42 -9.41
N ASP A 185 -5.73 4.93 -8.52
CA ASP A 185 -6.54 5.78 -7.63
C ASP A 185 -5.90 6.09 -6.26
N LYS A 186 -4.82 5.40 -5.87
CA LYS A 186 -4.16 5.64 -4.59
C LYS A 186 -2.69 5.25 -4.54
N PHE A 187 -1.88 6.08 -3.88
CA PHE A 187 -0.46 5.84 -3.65
C PHE A 187 -0.19 4.71 -2.62
N ASN A 188 -1.11 4.53 -1.66
CA ASN A 188 -1.01 3.51 -0.62
C ASN A 188 -1.89 2.29 -0.90
N TRP A 189 -1.51 1.15 -0.34
CA TRP A 189 -2.24 -0.11 -0.35
C TRP A 189 -2.62 -0.49 1.09
N ASP A 190 -3.87 -0.91 1.30
CA ASP A 190 -4.38 -1.21 2.64
C ASP A 190 -3.80 -2.56 3.10
N LEU A 191 -3.20 -2.59 4.28
CA LEU A 191 -2.49 -3.76 4.79
C LEU A 191 -3.47 -4.79 5.38
N PRO A 192 -3.59 -6.02 4.83
CA PRO A 192 -4.48 -7.03 5.39
C PRO A 192 -4.14 -7.37 6.83
N LEU A 193 -5.20 -7.59 7.62
CA LEU A 193 -5.21 -7.74 9.09
C LEU A 193 -4.93 -6.45 9.89
N GLY A 194 -4.41 -5.39 9.26
CA GLY A 194 -4.33 -4.05 9.86
C GLY A 194 -5.43 -3.11 9.40
N LYS A 195 -5.49 -1.91 9.98
CA LYS A 195 -6.27 -0.78 9.44
C LYS A 195 -5.40 0.24 8.71
N THR A 196 -4.10 0.24 8.99
CA THR A 196 -3.10 1.03 8.30
C THR A 196 -2.90 0.61 6.84
N ASP A 197 -2.09 1.38 6.12
CA ASP A 197 -1.76 1.22 4.72
C ASP A 197 -0.24 1.27 4.52
N VAL A 198 0.27 1.03 3.31
CA VAL A 198 1.69 1.26 2.97
C VAL A 198 1.81 1.81 1.55
N MET A 199 2.80 2.65 1.30
CA MET A 199 3.16 3.11 -0.03
C MET A 199 3.80 1.95 -0.81
N LEU A 200 3.37 1.72 -2.05
CA LEU A 200 3.92 0.65 -2.91
C LEU A 200 4.47 1.15 -4.25
N ILE A 201 4.64 2.47 -4.36
CA ILE A 201 5.25 3.19 -5.50
C ILE A 201 6.59 3.79 -5.03
N PRO A 202 7.52 4.16 -5.93
CA PRO A 202 8.84 4.61 -5.49
C PRO A 202 8.89 6.02 -4.93
N MET A 203 8.00 6.94 -5.33
CA MET A 203 8.12 8.36 -4.99
C MET A 203 6.78 9.12 -4.99
N ILE A 204 6.77 10.27 -4.31
CA ILE A 204 5.83 11.38 -4.50
C ILE A 204 6.55 12.54 -5.18
N SER A 205 5.81 13.41 -5.89
CA SER A 205 6.40 14.49 -6.68
C SER A 205 5.57 15.77 -6.70
N ASN A 206 6.23 16.89 -7.01
CA ASN A 206 5.62 18.13 -7.48
C ASN A 206 6.43 18.68 -8.67
N ALA A 207 6.11 19.90 -9.10
CA ALA A 207 6.72 20.50 -10.29
C ALA A 207 8.24 20.74 -10.25
N THR A 208 8.91 20.58 -9.11
CA THR A 208 10.36 20.86 -8.95
C THR A 208 11.14 19.76 -8.22
N MET A 209 10.46 18.79 -7.58
CA MET A 209 11.09 17.81 -6.72
C MET A 209 10.33 16.48 -6.68
N MET A 210 11.08 15.38 -6.60
CA MET A 210 10.61 14.05 -6.23
C MET A 210 11.22 13.63 -4.88
N ILE A 211 10.43 12.96 -4.05
CA ILE A 211 10.85 12.36 -2.78
C ILE A 211 10.41 10.91 -2.78
N GLY A 212 11.33 9.99 -2.51
CA GLY A 212 11.05 8.57 -2.64
C GLY A 212 11.90 7.66 -1.78
N TYR A 213 11.61 6.37 -1.89
CA TYR A 213 12.32 5.28 -1.23
C TYR A 213 13.84 5.36 -1.45
N ASP A 214 14.62 5.01 -0.42
CA ASP A 214 16.04 4.70 -0.62
C ASP A 214 16.23 3.32 -1.25
N ILE A 215 16.11 3.31 -2.58
CA ILE A 215 16.37 2.15 -3.45
C ILE A 215 17.83 1.67 -3.37
N TYR A 216 18.76 2.49 -2.87
CA TYR A 216 20.14 2.11 -2.60
C TYR A 216 20.34 1.48 -1.22
N SER A 217 19.41 1.62 -0.26
CA SER A 217 19.53 0.97 1.06
C SER A 217 19.57 -0.55 0.92
N TYR A 218 20.51 -1.20 1.62
CA TYR A 218 20.62 -2.66 1.70
C TYR A 218 20.32 -3.19 3.12
N ASP A 219 20.12 -2.32 4.11
CA ASP A 219 20.08 -2.74 5.52
C ASP A 219 18.73 -3.40 5.86
N PHE A 220 17.62 -2.73 5.54
CA PHE A 220 16.25 -3.24 5.66
C PHE A 220 15.27 -2.34 4.86
N LEU A 221 14.02 -2.79 4.78
CA LEU A 221 12.95 -2.10 4.06
C LEU A 221 12.25 -1.06 4.96
N HIS A 222 12.18 0.17 4.47
CA HIS A 222 11.50 1.30 5.11
C HIS A 222 10.04 1.32 4.65
N GLN A 223 9.11 0.82 5.46
CA GLN A 223 7.67 0.80 5.11
C GLN A 223 7.06 2.22 5.19
N TRP A 224 7.36 3.07 4.21
CA TRP A 224 6.77 4.39 4.09
C TRP A 224 5.26 4.32 3.82
N HIS A 225 4.53 5.31 4.33
CA HIS A 225 3.15 5.65 3.99
C HIS A 225 3.18 6.97 3.22
N GLN A 226 2.46 7.10 2.11
CA GLN A 226 2.17 8.44 1.59
C GLN A 226 1.10 9.08 2.48
N ARG A 227 1.32 10.35 2.83
CA ARG A 227 0.36 11.18 3.56
C ARG A 227 0.18 12.50 2.85
N GLN A 228 -0.96 13.13 3.09
CA GLN A 228 -1.28 14.46 2.60
C GLN A 228 -2.10 15.22 3.63
N ASP A 229 -1.76 16.49 3.81
CA ASP A 229 -2.40 17.41 4.74
C ASP A 229 -2.55 18.81 4.08
N TYR A 230 -2.96 19.81 4.88
CA TYR A 230 -3.10 21.19 4.41
C TYR A 230 -1.78 21.90 4.03
N THR A 231 -0.63 21.33 4.39
CA THR A 231 0.71 21.82 4.04
C THR A 231 1.29 21.15 2.79
N GLY A 232 0.84 19.95 2.44
CA GLY A 232 1.27 19.24 1.22
C GLY A 232 1.30 17.73 1.41
N SER A 233 2.11 17.03 0.62
CA SER A 233 2.33 15.58 0.75
C SER A 233 3.74 15.24 1.22
N TYR A 234 3.88 14.16 1.97
CA TYR A 234 5.14 13.66 2.51
C TYR A 234 5.04 12.13 2.65
N LEU A 235 6.19 11.48 2.85
CA LEU A 235 6.24 10.08 3.25
C LEU A 235 6.38 10.01 4.77
N GLU A 236 5.61 9.16 5.44
CA GLU A 236 5.57 8.95 6.89
C GLU A 236 5.99 7.53 7.24
N ILE A 237 6.59 7.30 8.40
CA ILE A 237 6.68 5.99 9.04
C ILE A 237 6.16 6.12 10.46
N CYS A 238 5.16 5.31 10.82
CA CYS A 238 4.64 5.18 12.17
C CYS A 238 5.29 3.94 12.81
N MET A 239 6.15 4.11 13.82
CA MET A 239 6.96 2.99 14.35
C MET A 239 7.29 3.07 15.84
N HIS A 240 7.64 1.93 16.43
CA HIS A 240 8.33 1.82 17.72
C HIS A 240 9.76 1.31 17.45
N PRO A 241 10.81 2.16 17.57
CA PRO A 241 12.21 1.76 17.41
C PRO A 241 12.68 0.82 18.55
N LEU A 242 13.19 -0.37 18.20
CA LEU A 242 13.63 -1.37 19.19
C LEU A 242 15.15 -1.49 19.30
N THR A 243 15.88 -1.09 18.25
CA THR A 243 17.35 -0.99 18.23
C THR A 243 17.78 0.28 17.46
N LYS A 244 19.08 0.58 17.44
CA LYS A 244 19.62 1.66 16.60
C LYS A 244 19.62 1.27 15.13
N PHE A 245 19.23 2.19 14.25
CA PHE A 245 19.29 2.00 12.80
C PHE A 245 19.39 3.32 12.03
N THR A 246 19.75 3.27 10.74
CA THR A 246 19.72 4.45 9.86
C THR A 246 18.44 4.47 9.03
N LEU A 247 17.59 5.48 9.23
CA LEU A 247 16.44 5.73 8.35
C LEU A 247 16.85 6.64 7.20
N SER A 248 16.34 6.36 5.99
CA SER A 248 16.75 7.10 4.79
C SER A 248 15.70 7.15 3.67
N TYR A 249 15.81 8.21 2.87
CA TYR A 249 15.02 8.48 1.66
C TYR A 249 15.85 9.27 0.63
N ILE A 250 15.36 9.33 -0.60
CA ILE A 250 16.02 10.00 -1.73
C ILE A 250 15.24 11.26 -2.12
N ILE A 251 15.98 12.30 -2.48
CA ILE A 251 15.48 13.57 -3.01
C ILE A 251 16.07 13.77 -4.41
N VAL A 252 15.22 14.02 -5.40
CA VAL A 252 15.63 14.42 -6.76
C VAL A 252 15.06 15.81 -7.05
N VAL A 253 15.91 16.77 -7.37
CA VAL A 253 15.52 18.15 -7.71
C VAL A 253 15.49 18.31 -9.22
N LYS A 254 14.32 18.21 -9.83
CA LYS A 254 14.15 18.25 -11.28
C LYS A 254 12.75 18.75 -11.62
N ASN A 255 12.67 19.63 -12.61
CA ASN A 255 11.39 20.16 -13.04
C ASN A 255 10.56 19.06 -13.72
N SER A 256 9.27 19.03 -13.40
CA SER A 256 8.30 18.10 -13.95
C SER A 256 6.95 18.76 -14.19
N GLU A 257 6.16 18.23 -15.12
CA GLU A 257 4.84 18.76 -15.50
C GLU A 257 3.69 18.03 -14.79
N ASN A 258 3.88 16.75 -14.47
CA ASN A 258 2.89 15.90 -13.81
C ASN A 258 3.55 14.65 -13.18
N TYR A 259 2.75 13.80 -12.53
CA TYR A 259 3.25 12.58 -11.89
C TYR A 259 3.85 11.55 -12.86
N ARG A 260 3.32 11.39 -14.10
CA ARG A 260 3.87 10.43 -15.07
C ARG A 260 5.24 10.83 -15.57
N ASP A 261 5.39 12.10 -15.95
CA ASP A 261 6.67 12.71 -16.31
C ASP A 261 7.68 12.65 -15.14
N SER A 262 7.22 12.86 -13.91
CA SER A 262 8.04 12.65 -12.71
C SER A 262 8.48 11.20 -12.53
N MET A 263 7.62 10.22 -12.79
CA MET A 263 7.97 8.79 -12.73
C MET A 263 9.00 8.40 -13.79
N GLU A 264 8.82 8.84 -15.03
CA GLU A 264 9.79 8.63 -16.11
C GLU A 264 11.15 9.26 -15.76
N LYS A 265 11.14 10.50 -15.26
CA LYS A 265 12.34 11.19 -14.77
C LYS A 265 12.98 10.49 -13.58
N TRP A 266 12.21 9.87 -12.68
CA TRP A 266 12.72 9.05 -11.59
C TRP A 266 13.45 7.82 -12.14
N HIS A 267 12.83 7.02 -13.02
CA HIS A 267 13.47 5.85 -13.62
C HIS A 267 14.77 6.19 -14.36
N PHE A 268 14.76 7.24 -15.19
CA PHE A 268 15.97 7.73 -15.88
C PHE A 268 17.04 8.32 -14.95
N THR A 269 16.70 8.70 -13.71
CA THR A 269 17.68 9.20 -12.74
C THR A 269 18.50 8.07 -12.11
N PHE A 270 17.98 6.84 -12.08
CA PHE A 270 18.65 5.67 -11.51
C PHE A 270 18.75 4.52 -12.52
N PRO A 271 19.44 4.72 -13.67
CA PRO A 271 19.55 3.70 -14.71
C PRO A 271 20.30 2.44 -14.22
N ASP A 272 21.20 2.62 -13.26
CA ASP A 272 21.90 1.57 -12.52
C ASP A 272 20.99 0.67 -11.65
N ILE A 273 19.74 1.10 -11.42
CA ILE A 273 18.68 0.27 -10.83
C ILE A 273 17.68 -0.12 -11.91
N TYR A 274 17.08 0.85 -12.61
CA TYR A 274 15.91 0.65 -13.47
C TYR A 274 16.23 0.18 -14.88
N ASN A 275 17.38 0.53 -15.46
CA ASN A 275 17.75 0.13 -16.84
C ASN A 275 18.56 -1.17 -16.89
N VAL A 276 18.82 -1.82 -15.74
CA VAL A 276 19.50 -3.13 -15.65
C VAL A 276 18.55 -4.27 -16.03
N ASN A 277 17.90 -4.19 -17.19
CA ASN A 277 17.25 -5.34 -17.80
C ASN A 277 18.25 -6.08 -18.70
N ARG A 278 19.21 -6.78 -18.07
CA ARG A 278 20.26 -7.57 -18.74
C ARG A 278 19.71 -8.59 -19.73
N TYR A 279 18.45 -8.98 -19.56
CA TYR A 279 17.81 -10.05 -20.29
C TYR A 279 16.70 -9.58 -21.24
N GLY A 280 16.42 -8.27 -21.33
CA GLY A 280 15.36 -7.68 -22.16
C GLY A 280 13.94 -8.12 -21.77
N PRO A 281 12.92 -7.86 -22.61
CA PRO A 281 11.57 -8.39 -22.39
C PRO A 281 11.50 -9.90 -22.72
N GLY A 282 10.50 -10.58 -22.15
CA GLY A 282 10.11 -11.96 -22.48
C GLY A 282 9.06 -12.54 -21.54
N ALA A 283 8.34 -13.56 -22.01
CA ALA A 283 7.26 -14.20 -21.27
C ALA A 283 7.77 -15.25 -20.27
N TRP A 284 6.94 -15.54 -19.26
CA TRP A 284 7.18 -16.64 -18.33
C TRP A 284 6.80 -17.98 -18.97
N ILE A 285 7.68 -18.96 -18.85
CA ILE A 285 7.44 -20.35 -19.27
C ILE A 285 7.32 -21.23 -18.01
N PRO A 286 6.18 -21.86 -17.75
CA PRO A 286 6.07 -22.74 -16.59
C PRO A 286 6.75 -24.11 -16.77
N PHE A 287 7.21 -24.68 -15.65
CA PHE A 287 7.98 -25.94 -15.60
C PHE A 287 7.32 -27.17 -16.27
N TYR A 288 6.00 -27.22 -16.42
CA TYR A 288 5.30 -28.38 -17.00
C TYR A 288 5.44 -28.47 -18.53
N LEU A 289 5.66 -27.35 -19.24
CA LEU A 289 5.79 -27.38 -20.71
C LEU A 289 7.01 -28.19 -21.17
N ASN A 290 8.09 -28.20 -20.38
CA ASN A 290 9.28 -29.01 -20.65
C ASN A 290 9.02 -30.53 -20.69
N ARG A 291 7.85 -30.99 -20.22
CA ARG A 291 7.49 -32.42 -20.21
C ARG A 291 6.41 -32.80 -21.23
N ALA A 292 5.81 -31.83 -21.93
CA ALA A 292 4.52 -32.04 -22.58
C ALA A 292 4.61 -32.35 -24.09
N GLN A 293 5.46 -31.65 -24.85
CA GLN A 293 5.45 -31.71 -26.32
C GLN A 293 6.86 -31.50 -26.89
N ASN A 294 7.32 -32.43 -27.75
CA ASN A 294 8.60 -32.31 -28.46
C ASN A 294 8.57 -31.25 -29.58
N ASP A 295 7.38 -30.86 -30.04
CA ASP A 295 7.16 -29.96 -31.18
C ASP A 295 6.80 -28.52 -30.76
N PHE A 296 6.96 -28.18 -29.48
CA PHE A 296 6.59 -26.85 -28.96
C PHE A 296 7.80 -26.02 -28.56
N ASP A 297 8.22 -25.08 -29.42
CA ASP A 297 9.18 -24.05 -29.05
C ASP A 297 8.46 -22.86 -28.37
N PRO A 298 8.65 -22.62 -27.05
CA PRO A 298 8.08 -21.48 -26.37
C PRO A 298 8.68 -20.13 -26.81
N VAL A 299 9.88 -20.11 -27.39
CA VAL A 299 10.56 -18.90 -27.86
C VAL A 299 9.85 -18.37 -29.11
N GLU A 300 9.73 -19.17 -30.16
CA GLU A 300 9.03 -18.79 -31.40
C GLU A 300 7.52 -18.62 -31.22
N SER A 301 6.92 -19.35 -30.27
CA SER A 301 5.47 -19.32 -30.03
C SER A 301 5.00 -18.09 -29.25
N PHE A 302 5.79 -17.59 -28.27
CA PHE A 302 5.36 -16.48 -27.40
C PHE A 302 6.50 -15.72 -26.68
N MET A 303 7.69 -15.60 -27.30
CA MET A 303 8.92 -15.04 -26.68
C MET A 303 9.16 -15.53 -25.25
N GLY A 304 8.91 -16.82 -25.01
CA GLY A 304 9.23 -17.48 -23.76
C GLY A 304 10.70 -17.27 -23.41
N LYS A 305 10.98 -16.76 -22.21
CA LYS A 305 12.35 -16.38 -21.81
C LYS A 305 12.72 -16.77 -20.39
N TYR A 306 11.75 -16.73 -19.48
CA TYR A 306 11.97 -16.95 -18.06
C TYR A 306 11.24 -18.21 -17.60
N PHE A 307 11.97 -19.31 -17.37
CA PHE A 307 11.40 -20.55 -16.86
C PHE A 307 11.09 -20.46 -15.36
N TRP A 308 9.81 -20.57 -15.02
CA TRP A 308 9.33 -20.63 -13.64
C TRP A 308 9.34 -22.06 -13.09
N GLY A 309 10.07 -22.26 -12.00
CA GLY A 309 9.97 -23.42 -11.11
C GLY A 309 10.54 -24.74 -11.64
N THR A 310 11.36 -24.65 -12.68
CA THR A 310 11.98 -25.81 -13.31
C THR A 310 13.18 -26.34 -12.52
N ILE A 311 13.47 -27.62 -12.73
CA ILE A 311 14.66 -28.32 -12.26
C ILE A 311 15.22 -29.06 -13.48
N PHE A 312 16.18 -28.47 -14.16
CA PHE A 312 16.83 -29.04 -15.33
C PHE A 312 18.12 -29.77 -14.94
N LYS A 313 18.39 -30.90 -15.61
CA LYS A 313 19.71 -31.52 -15.63
C LYS A 313 20.61 -30.79 -16.64
N SER A 314 21.90 -31.12 -16.66
CA SER A 314 22.89 -30.42 -17.48
C SER A 314 22.72 -30.58 -19.00
N ASP A 315 21.88 -31.52 -19.43
CA ASP A 315 21.73 -32.08 -20.77
C ASP A 315 20.37 -31.75 -21.44
N ASP A 316 19.52 -30.94 -20.82
CA ASP A 316 18.19 -30.58 -21.34
C ASP A 316 18.19 -29.52 -22.46
N MET A 317 17.26 -29.63 -23.41
CA MET A 317 17.24 -28.90 -24.71
C MET A 317 17.18 -27.35 -24.65
N TYR A 318 16.80 -26.75 -23.52
CA TYR A 318 16.57 -25.30 -23.40
C TYR A 318 17.72 -24.56 -22.69
N TYR A 319 18.97 -24.91 -23.03
CA TYR A 319 20.17 -24.52 -22.28
C TYR A 319 20.38 -23.01 -22.11
N ASP A 320 19.90 -22.21 -23.07
CA ASP A 320 20.10 -20.75 -23.17
C ASP A 320 18.99 -19.90 -22.54
N LEU A 321 17.89 -20.52 -22.10
CA LEU A 321 16.79 -19.83 -21.43
C LEU A 321 17.04 -19.74 -19.91
N LEU A 322 16.57 -18.66 -19.29
CA LEU A 322 16.84 -18.38 -17.88
C LEU A 322 15.93 -19.22 -16.98
N ARG A 323 16.52 -19.88 -15.99
CA ARG A 323 15.81 -20.83 -15.12
C ARG A 323 15.75 -20.32 -13.70
N PHE A 324 14.54 -20.24 -13.15
CA PHE A 324 14.28 -19.77 -11.80
C PHE A 324 13.78 -20.94 -10.95
N LYS A 325 14.60 -21.39 -9.99
CA LYS A 325 14.22 -22.46 -9.05
C LYS A 325 13.13 -21.94 -8.10
N TYR A 326 12.01 -22.65 -8.03
CA TYR A 326 10.85 -22.30 -7.20
C TYR A 326 11.13 -22.39 -5.71
N TYR A 327 10.72 -21.36 -4.97
CA TYR A 327 10.53 -21.37 -3.52
C TYR A 327 9.27 -20.57 -3.14
N GLU A 328 8.60 -21.04 -2.10
CA GLU A 328 7.60 -20.26 -1.36
C GLU A 328 8.27 -19.62 -0.15
N LEU A 329 7.87 -18.38 0.18
CA LEU A 329 8.58 -17.57 1.18
C LEU A 329 7.77 -17.18 2.41
N THR A 330 6.45 -17.34 2.34
CA THR A 330 5.52 -16.87 3.36
C THR A 330 4.49 -17.96 3.72
N PHE A 331 4.73 -19.21 3.30
CA PHE A 331 3.75 -20.30 3.31
C PHE A 331 4.38 -21.62 3.77
N ILE A 332 3.62 -22.40 4.56
CA ILE A 332 3.82 -23.84 4.75
C ILE A 332 2.47 -24.47 4.50
N HIS A 333 2.37 -25.36 3.50
CA HIS A 333 1.14 -26.12 3.29
C HIS A 333 1.01 -27.21 4.34
N VAL A 334 0.00 -27.10 5.18
CA VAL A 334 -0.52 -28.20 6.01
C VAL A 334 -1.65 -28.87 5.25
N ARG A 335 -1.66 -30.21 5.23
CA ARG A 335 -2.65 -31.04 4.55
C ARG A 335 -3.61 -31.76 5.52
N GLU A 336 -3.38 -31.58 6.81
CA GLU A 336 -4.02 -32.32 7.90
C GLU A 336 -5.04 -31.49 8.69
N ILE A 337 -5.19 -30.19 8.37
CA ILE A 337 -6.03 -29.23 9.09
C ILE A 337 -6.79 -28.38 8.06
N ASP A 338 -8.07 -28.12 8.30
CA ASP A 338 -8.89 -27.23 7.48
C ASP A 338 -8.88 -25.78 8.00
N CYS A 339 -9.00 -24.80 7.11
CA CYS A 339 -9.18 -23.39 7.50
C CYS A 339 -10.61 -23.12 7.97
N ASP A 340 -10.95 -23.52 9.19
CA ASP A 340 -12.27 -23.36 9.81
C ASP A 340 -12.24 -22.58 11.14
N GLU A 341 -13.39 -22.52 11.82
CA GLU A 341 -13.54 -21.89 13.15
C GLU A 341 -12.74 -22.60 14.27
N ASN A 342 -12.42 -23.89 14.09
CA ASN A 342 -11.65 -24.70 15.02
C ASN A 342 -10.13 -24.64 14.73
N TYR A 343 -9.70 -23.90 13.69
CA TYR A 343 -8.34 -23.89 13.17
C TYR A 343 -7.27 -23.70 14.25
N LYS A 344 -7.50 -22.79 15.19
CA LYS A 344 -6.61 -22.51 16.32
C LYS A 344 -6.43 -23.74 17.23
N GLU A 345 -7.51 -24.40 17.60
CA GLU A 345 -7.47 -25.60 18.45
C GLU A 345 -6.83 -26.79 17.71
N ASN A 346 -7.12 -26.93 16.42
CA ASN A 346 -6.53 -27.96 15.57
C ASN A 346 -5.02 -27.80 15.42
N ILE A 347 -4.52 -26.56 15.25
CA ILE A 347 -3.08 -26.25 15.22
C ILE A 347 -2.39 -26.56 16.55
N GLU A 348 -3.01 -26.24 17.70
CA GLU A 348 -2.41 -26.51 19.02
C GLU A 348 -2.40 -28.01 19.39
N LYS A 349 -3.31 -28.81 18.83
CA LYS A 349 -3.33 -30.28 18.99
C LYS A 349 -2.43 -31.03 17.99
N CYS A 350 -2.03 -30.38 16.91
CA CYS A 350 -1.27 -31.00 15.83
C CYS A 350 0.20 -31.21 16.21
N THR A 351 0.72 -32.40 15.90
CA THR A 351 2.07 -32.86 16.27
C THR A 351 3.04 -32.94 15.08
N THR A 352 2.65 -32.43 13.90
CA THR A 352 3.56 -32.40 12.74
C THR A 352 4.52 -31.22 12.83
N GLN A 353 5.72 -31.40 12.25
CA GLN A 353 6.74 -30.34 12.19
C GLN A 353 6.20 -29.05 11.53
N SER A 354 5.32 -29.17 10.53
CA SER A 354 4.64 -28.04 9.90
C SER A 354 3.77 -27.25 10.88
N CYS A 355 3.04 -27.94 11.77
CA CYS A 355 2.27 -27.31 12.84
C CYS A 355 3.18 -26.65 13.88
N ASP A 356 4.31 -27.26 14.24
CA ASP A 356 5.31 -26.65 15.13
C ASP A 356 5.90 -25.35 14.55
N TYR A 357 6.06 -25.28 13.23
CA TYR A 357 6.45 -24.05 12.56
C TYR A 357 5.33 -23.00 12.56
N ILE A 358 4.06 -23.38 12.34
CA ILE A 358 2.94 -22.43 12.39
C ILE A 358 2.75 -21.87 13.81
N ARG A 359 2.87 -22.69 14.85
CA ARG A 359 2.75 -22.22 16.24
C ARG A 359 3.79 -21.15 16.61
N ARG A 360 5.02 -21.33 16.12
CA ARG A 360 6.17 -20.43 16.36
C ARG A 360 6.20 -19.21 15.44
N TYR A 361 5.85 -19.37 14.15
CA TYR A 361 6.12 -18.40 13.08
C TYR A 361 4.87 -17.98 12.28
N GLY A 362 3.70 -18.49 12.64
CA GLY A 362 2.43 -18.18 11.97
C GLY A 362 2.00 -16.72 12.11
N VAL A 363 1.35 -16.21 11.07
CA VAL A 363 0.74 -14.88 11.09
C VAL A 363 -0.47 -14.89 12.02
N LYS A 364 -0.53 -13.94 12.96
CA LYS A 364 -1.62 -13.79 13.92
C LYS A 364 -2.26 -12.41 13.79
N ASP A 365 -3.59 -12.39 13.80
CA ASP A 365 -4.38 -11.17 13.86
C ASP A 365 -4.27 -10.47 15.24
N ILE A 366 -4.95 -9.34 15.39
CA ILE A 366 -4.93 -8.52 16.61
C ILE A 366 -5.47 -9.28 17.84
N ASP A 367 -6.46 -10.16 17.64
CA ASP A 367 -7.06 -11.02 18.66
C ASP A 367 -6.18 -12.25 18.98
N GLY A 368 -5.11 -12.46 18.21
CA GLY A 368 -4.15 -13.54 18.38
C GLY A 368 -4.62 -14.88 17.80
N ASN A 369 -5.52 -14.87 16.83
CA ASN A 369 -5.91 -16.04 16.06
C ASN A 369 -4.97 -16.22 14.87
N TYR A 370 -4.67 -17.48 14.53
CA TYR A 370 -3.84 -17.79 13.36
C TYR A 370 -4.61 -17.45 12.08
N TYR A 371 -3.98 -16.68 11.20
CA TYR A 371 -4.54 -16.38 9.90
C TYR A 371 -4.36 -17.56 8.93
N CYS A 372 -5.48 -18.06 8.40
CA CYS A 372 -5.53 -19.16 7.45
C CYS A 372 -6.00 -18.66 6.08
N ILE A 373 -5.34 -19.11 5.01
CA ILE A 373 -5.87 -19.00 3.65
C ILE A 373 -6.22 -20.44 3.22
N PRO A 374 -7.44 -20.71 2.70
CA PRO A 374 -7.77 -22.04 2.20
C PRO A 374 -7.00 -22.35 0.90
N ASN A 375 -6.73 -23.63 0.66
CA ASN A 375 -6.30 -24.12 -0.64
C ASN A 375 -7.50 -24.45 -1.56
N TYR A 376 -7.25 -24.83 -2.81
CA TYR A 376 -8.29 -25.17 -3.80
C TYR A 376 -9.22 -26.32 -3.33
N ASN A 377 -8.77 -27.11 -2.36
CA ASN A 377 -9.49 -28.21 -1.71
C ASN A 377 -9.94 -27.88 -0.27
N LYS A 378 -9.94 -26.61 0.15
CA LYS A 378 -10.24 -26.09 1.51
C LYS A 378 -9.29 -26.48 2.66
N ILE A 379 -8.49 -27.53 2.48
CA ILE A 379 -7.40 -27.93 3.39
C ILE A 379 -6.35 -26.80 3.50
N GLY A 380 -5.77 -26.57 4.68
CA GLY A 380 -5.04 -25.35 5.00
C GLY A 380 -3.89 -25.42 6.03
N SER A 381 -2.74 -24.89 5.60
CA SER A 381 -2.16 -23.69 6.24
C SER A 381 -1.38 -22.89 5.21
N ARG A 382 -1.26 -21.57 5.41
CA ARG A 382 -0.90 -20.61 4.35
C ARG A 382 -0.32 -19.25 4.79
N ALA A 383 0.18 -19.09 6.01
CA ALA A 383 0.84 -17.83 6.39
C ALA A 383 1.85 -18.01 7.54
N VAL A 384 3.14 -18.04 7.22
CA VAL A 384 4.25 -18.14 8.19
C VAL A 384 5.44 -17.26 7.79
N HIS A 385 6.20 -16.81 8.78
CA HIS A 385 7.49 -16.15 8.59
C HIS A 385 8.60 -17.19 8.32
N LEU A 386 8.77 -17.66 7.08
CA LEU A 386 9.86 -18.62 6.77
C LEU A 386 11.27 -18.05 6.97
N TRP A 387 11.43 -16.73 6.82
CA TRP A 387 12.74 -16.07 6.76
C TRP A 387 13.27 -15.57 8.11
N VAL A 388 12.83 -16.22 9.19
CA VAL A 388 13.20 -15.87 10.56
C VAL A 388 13.50 -17.13 11.37
N GLY A 389 14.52 -17.07 12.22
CA GLY A 389 14.85 -18.14 13.16
C GLY A 389 15.44 -19.38 12.50
N ASP A 390 15.07 -20.56 13.00
CA ASP A 390 15.67 -21.86 12.66
C ASP A 390 15.32 -22.37 11.25
N MET A 391 14.33 -21.78 10.58
CA MET A 391 13.90 -22.15 9.23
C MET A 391 14.77 -21.60 8.10
N VAL A 392 15.61 -20.59 8.36
CA VAL A 392 16.43 -19.95 7.31
C VAL A 392 17.52 -20.88 6.78
N GLN A 393 18.22 -21.58 7.66
CA GLN A 393 19.36 -22.43 7.28
C GLN A 393 18.93 -23.64 6.42
N PRO A 394 17.87 -24.41 6.76
CA PRO A 394 17.37 -25.48 5.89
C PRO A 394 17.08 -25.06 4.45
N VAL A 395 16.58 -23.84 4.21
CA VAL A 395 16.32 -23.35 2.84
C VAL A 395 17.62 -23.02 2.11
N ILE A 396 18.62 -22.47 2.80
CA ILE A 396 19.96 -22.23 2.23
C ILE A 396 20.67 -23.56 1.92
N ASP A 397 20.58 -24.55 2.81
CA ASP A 397 21.16 -25.88 2.61
C ASP A 397 20.49 -26.61 1.43
N ASP A 398 19.17 -26.50 1.28
CA ASP A 398 18.43 -27.01 0.12
C ASP A 398 18.86 -26.33 -1.19
N LEU A 399 19.00 -25.00 -1.19
CA LEU A 399 19.55 -24.23 -2.32
C LEU A 399 20.95 -24.71 -2.72
N ILE A 400 21.86 -24.85 -1.76
CA ILE A 400 23.24 -25.31 -1.98
C ILE A 400 23.25 -26.76 -2.51
N SER A 401 22.43 -27.64 -1.93
CA SER A 401 22.29 -29.03 -2.36
C SER A 401 21.76 -29.11 -3.79
N HIS A 402 20.71 -28.36 -4.11
CA HIS A 402 20.13 -28.30 -5.44
C HIS A 402 21.08 -27.71 -6.48
N LYS A 403 21.89 -26.68 -6.16
CA LYS A 403 22.92 -26.16 -7.10
C LYS A 403 23.97 -27.19 -7.50
N LYS A 404 24.26 -28.19 -6.66
CA LYS A 404 25.21 -29.27 -6.98
C LYS A 404 24.63 -30.30 -7.96
N GLN A 405 23.30 -30.38 -8.06
CA GLN A 405 22.59 -31.38 -8.87
C GLN A 405 21.95 -30.79 -10.14
N PHE A 406 21.58 -29.51 -10.12
CA PHE A 406 20.70 -28.90 -11.11
C PHE A 406 21.17 -27.50 -11.51
N ARG A 407 21.03 -27.16 -12.79
CA ARG A 407 21.41 -25.85 -13.32
C ARG A 407 20.22 -24.89 -13.24
N TYR A 408 20.37 -23.83 -12.46
CA TYR A 408 19.45 -22.69 -12.46
C TYR A 408 20.20 -21.37 -12.33
N ASP A 409 19.63 -20.32 -12.92
CA ASP A 409 20.27 -19.02 -13.11
C ASP A 409 19.75 -17.98 -12.12
N GLY A 410 18.56 -18.20 -11.55
CA GLY A 410 17.92 -17.33 -10.57
C GLY A 410 16.98 -18.09 -9.64
N ILE A 411 16.27 -17.35 -8.77
CA ILE A 411 15.32 -17.92 -7.81
C ILE A 411 13.92 -17.37 -8.11
N GLY A 412 12.93 -18.26 -8.22
CA GLY A 412 11.52 -17.96 -8.43
C GLY A 412 10.78 -17.93 -7.09
N LEU A 413 10.14 -16.80 -6.78
CA LEU A 413 9.59 -16.46 -5.48
C LEU A 413 8.08 -16.34 -5.54
N ASP A 414 7.38 -17.35 -5.06
CA ASP A 414 5.93 -17.38 -5.08
C ASP A 414 5.32 -16.58 -3.92
N SER A 415 4.07 -16.14 -4.11
CA SER A 415 3.21 -15.59 -3.05
C SER A 415 3.76 -14.34 -2.33
N MET A 416 4.63 -13.60 -3.01
CA MET A 416 5.34 -12.41 -2.49
C MET A 416 4.44 -11.30 -1.92
N THR A 417 3.19 -11.20 -2.36
CA THR A 417 2.23 -10.18 -1.89
C THR A 417 1.41 -10.56 -0.66
N ASN A 418 1.74 -11.68 -0.01
CA ASN A 418 1.06 -12.12 1.20
C ASN A 418 1.67 -11.57 2.49
N PHE A 419 2.22 -10.35 2.45
CA PHE A 419 2.52 -9.59 3.66
C PHE A 419 1.21 -9.15 4.35
N ARG A 420 1.21 -9.17 5.68
CA ARG A 420 0.07 -8.88 6.57
C ARG A 420 0.54 -8.20 7.84
N ALA A 421 -0.34 -7.54 8.56
CA ALA A 421 -0.05 -7.17 9.94
C ALA A 421 0.02 -8.45 10.79
N ASN A 422 1.10 -8.64 11.56
CA ASN A 422 1.26 -9.75 12.49
C ASN A 422 1.54 -9.22 13.89
N TYR A 423 0.56 -9.35 14.79
CA TYR A 423 0.53 -8.68 16.09
C TYR A 423 1.16 -9.46 17.24
N ARG A 424 1.54 -10.73 17.01
CA ARG A 424 1.95 -11.66 18.09
C ARG A 424 3.25 -12.41 17.83
N PHE A 425 3.90 -12.16 16.70
CA PHE A 425 5.25 -12.65 16.44
C PHE A 425 6.30 -11.70 17.04
N VAL A 426 7.56 -12.14 17.13
CA VAL A 426 8.69 -11.29 17.52
C VAL A 426 9.80 -11.50 16.51
N CYS A 427 10.04 -10.51 15.65
CA CYS A 427 11.13 -10.56 14.68
C CYS A 427 12.47 -10.22 15.36
N PRO A 428 13.57 -10.93 15.04
CA PRO A 428 14.92 -10.55 15.42
C PRO A 428 15.27 -9.12 14.99
N LEU A 429 15.95 -8.38 15.89
CA LEU A 429 16.20 -6.95 15.71
C LEU A 429 17.21 -6.64 14.59
N ASP A 430 17.99 -7.62 14.14
CA ASP A 430 18.84 -7.54 12.95
C ASP A 430 18.05 -7.62 11.63
N LEU A 431 16.81 -8.12 11.68
CA LEU A 431 15.91 -8.23 10.52
C LEU A 431 14.80 -7.17 10.54
N CYS A 432 14.30 -6.84 11.73
CA CYS A 432 13.25 -5.87 11.97
C CYS A 432 13.66 -4.93 13.13
N PRO A 433 14.38 -3.83 12.87
CA PRO A 433 14.90 -2.98 13.95
C PRO A 433 13.84 -2.11 14.64
N TYR A 434 12.59 -2.15 14.14
CA TYR A 434 11.42 -1.46 14.68
C TYR A 434 10.13 -2.22 14.36
N ARG A 435 9.08 -1.98 15.14
CA ARG A 435 7.70 -2.39 14.85
C ARG A 435 6.93 -1.28 14.16
N ILE A 436 5.95 -1.63 13.32
CA ILE A 436 5.02 -0.68 12.72
C ILE A 436 3.88 -0.40 13.71
N LEU A 437 3.38 0.83 13.72
CA LEU A 437 2.17 1.21 14.44
C LEU A 437 0.97 1.15 13.50
N ASP A 438 -0.09 0.44 13.89
CA ASP A 438 -1.39 0.52 13.23
C ASP A 438 -2.08 1.85 13.60
N ASP A 439 -1.63 2.93 12.96
CA ASP A 439 -2.02 4.34 13.23
C ASP A 439 -3.53 4.61 13.14
N LYS A 440 -4.25 3.77 12.39
CA LYS A 440 -5.72 3.85 12.25
C LYS A 440 -6.45 2.93 13.24
N ASN A 441 -5.74 2.39 14.24
CA ASN A 441 -6.21 1.37 15.17
C ASN A 441 -5.62 1.53 16.58
N ASN A 442 -5.49 2.77 17.08
CA ASN A 442 -4.91 3.09 18.40
C ASN A 442 -3.44 2.66 18.56
N ASP A 443 -2.66 2.78 17.47
CA ASP A 443 -1.21 2.56 17.43
C ASP A 443 -0.78 1.17 17.91
N VAL A 444 -1.63 0.15 17.73
CA VAL A 444 -1.30 -1.22 18.10
C VAL A 444 -0.15 -1.71 17.24
N GLU A 445 0.87 -2.28 17.87
CA GLU A 445 2.12 -2.64 17.21
C GLU A 445 2.01 -3.97 16.45
N PHE A 446 2.64 -4.04 15.28
CA PHE A 446 2.85 -5.29 14.56
C PHE A 446 4.23 -5.37 13.92
N GLU A 447 4.67 -6.59 13.62
CA GLU A 447 6.00 -6.89 13.11
C GLU A 447 6.16 -6.50 11.63
N ASN A 448 7.31 -5.89 11.27
CA ASN A 448 7.62 -5.46 9.91
C ASN A 448 7.95 -6.67 9.00
N MET A 449 6.93 -7.40 8.56
CA MET A 449 7.08 -8.60 7.69
C MET A 449 7.91 -8.31 6.42
N ALA A 450 7.73 -7.12 5.82
CA ALA A 450 8.40 -6.77 4.57
C ALA A 450 9.91 -6.56 4.75
N ALA A 451 10.39 -6.13 5.92
CA ALA A 451 11.83 -6.04 6.22
C ALA A 451 12.49 -7.42 6.31
N ALA A 452 11.82 -8.42 6.89
CA ALA A 452 12.31 -9.80 6.90
C ALA A 452 12.39 -10.39 5.46
N ILE A 453 11.36 -10.16 4.63
CA ILE A 453 11.35 -10.58 3.22
C ILE A 453 12.43 -9.84 2.41
N PHE A 454 12.63 -8.55 2.65
CA PHE A 454 13.70 -7.77 2.02
C PHE A 454 15.08 -8.36 2.34
N ASN A 455 15.33 -8.71 3.61
CA ASN A 455 16.59 -9.29 4.05
C ASN A 455 16.89 -10.68 3.44
N MET A 456 15.86 -11.42 3.04
CA MET A 456 16.06 -12.64 2.24
C MET A 456 16.65 -12.32 0.85
N PHE A 457 16.23 -11.26 0.15
CA PHE A 457 16.83 -10.93 -1.16
C PHE A 457 18.34 -10.69 -1.05
N ASN A 458 18.79 -10.02 0.03
CA ASN A 458 20.21 -9.87 0.34
C ASN A 458 20.88 -11.24 0.51
N LYS A 459 20.40 -12.06 1.46
CA LYS A 459 20.99 -13.37 1.82
C LYS A 459 21.00 -14.36 0.65
N LEU A 460 20.01 -14.32 -0.23
CA LEU A 460 19.88 -15.25 -1.36
C LEU A 460 20.53 -14.75 -2.65
N SER A 461 21.01 -13.50 -2.71
CA SER A 461 21.54 -12.89 -3.94
C SER A 461 22.70 -13.66 -4.57
N GLU A 462 23.60 -14.24 -3.78
CA GLU A 462 24.69 -15.09 -4.27
C GLU A 462 24.20 -16.39 -4.97
N TYR A 463 23.02 -16.89 -4.56
CA TYR A 463 22.39 -18.04 -5.18
C TYR A 463 21.55 -17.66 -6.42
N ALA A 464 21.30 -16.36 -6.65
CA ALA A 464 20.47 -15.83 -7.73
C ALA A 464 21.28 -14.89 -8.68
N PRO A 465 22.28 -15.40 -9.43
CA PRO A 465 23.16 -14.56 -10.26
C PRO A 465 22.45 -13.85 -11.43
N SER A 466 21.28 -14.33 -11.84
CA SER A 466 20.37 -13.67 -12.79
C SER A 466 19.18 -12.98 -12.11
N GLY A 467 19.31 -12.68 -10.82
CA GLY A 467 18.28 -12.06 -9.99
C GLY A 467 17.11 -13.00 -9.67
N PHE A 468 16.03 -12.38 -9.22
CA PHE A 468 14.83 -13.07 -8.74
C PHE A 468 13.67 -12.88 -9.70
N MET A 469 12.79 -13.87 -9.75
CA MET A 469 11.52 -13.81 -10.46
C MET A 469 10.39 -13.87 -9.44
N THR A 470 9.45 -12.92 -9.42
CA THR A 470 8.48 -12.77 -8.32
C THR A 470 7.03 -12.95 -8.77
N ASN A 471 6.27 -13.89 -8.21
CA ASN A 471 4.81 -13.97 -8.41
C ASN A 471 4.14 -13.04 -7.38
N ALA A 472 3.75 -11.85 -7.83
CA ALA A 472 3.44 -10.70 -6.97
C ALA A 472 2.49 -9.69 -7.64
N GLN A 473 1.36 -9.37 -6.99
CA GLN A 473 0.49 -8.24 -7.38
C GLN A 473 1.18 -6.87 -7.32
N PHE A 474 2.27 -6.75 -6.56
CA PHE A 474 3.05 -5.55 -6.35
C PHE A 474 4.44 -5.93 -5.85
N THR A 475 5.40 -5.04 -6.09
CA THR A 475 6.79 -5.22 -5.67
C THR A 475 7.27 -3.94 -5.02
N TYR A 476 7.92 -4.04 -3.85
CA TYR A 476 8.43 -2.85 -3.15
C TYR A 476 9.57 -2.19 -3.94
N PRO A 477 9.61 -0.85 -4.04
CA PRO A 477 10.65 -0.11 -4.76
C PRO A 477 12.10 -0.51 -4.41
N GLN A 478 12.37 -0.83 -3.15
CA GLN A 478 13.72 -1.18 -2.70
C GLN A 478 14.21 -2.55 -3.19
N VAL A 479 13.31 -3.49 -3.54
CA VAL A 479 13.73 -4.82 -4.03
C VAL A 479 13.96 -4.86 -5.55
N THR A 480 13.61 -3.81 -6.29
CA THR A 480 13.73 -3.74 -7.77
C THR A 480 15.14 -4.01 -8.29
N LYS A 481 16.18 -3.72 -7.51
CA LYS A 481 17.57 -4.06 -7.85
C LYS A 481 17.85 -5.57 -7.91
N PHE A 482 17.08 -6.38 -7.18
CA PHE A 482 17.19 -7.84 -7.15
C PHE A 482 16.24 -8.52 -8.16
N VAL A 483 15.09 -7.91 -8.42
CA VAL A 483 14.05 -8.49 -9.29
C VAL A 483 14.42 -8.31 -10.76
N THR A 484 14.39 -9.43 -11.49
CA THR A 484 14.61 -9.52 -12.94
C THR A 484 13.29 -9.51 -13.71
N SER A 485 12.28 -10.19 -13.17
CA SER A 485 10.92 -10.17 -13.71
C SER A 485 9.89 -10.37 -12.59
N SER A 486 8.72 -9.74 -12.72
CA SER A 486 7.58 -10.00 -11.84
C SER A 486 6.38 -10.45 -12.65
N GLY A 487 5.66 -11.44 -12.17
CA GLY A 487 4.43 -11.97 -12.76
C GLY A 487 3.27 -11.84 -11.79
N TYR A 488 2.03 -11.89 -12.28
CA TYR A 488 0.86 -12.03 -11.41
C TYR A 488 -0.25 -12.88 -12.04
N GLU A 489 -0.77 -13.84 -11.28
CA GLU A 489 -1.88 -14.74 -11.65
C GLU A 489 -3.22 -14.03 -11.84
N LEU A 490 -3.73 -14.02 -13.07
CA LEU A 490 -5.02 -13.47 -13.44
C LEU A 490 -5.99 -14.58 -13.84
N TYR A 491 -7.19 -14.53 -13.27
CA TYR A 491 -8.33 -15.36 -13.66
C TYR A 491 -9.35 -14.45 -14.36
N THR A 492 -9.21 -14.30 -15.67
CA THR A 492 -10.05 -13.46 -16.53
C THR A 492 -11.35 -14.20 -16.87
N PHE A 493 -12.33 -14.09 -15.97
CA PHE A 493 -13.69 -14.61 -16.16
C PHE A 493 -14.62 -13.65 -16.93
N THR A 494 -14.16 -12.43 -17.22
CA THR A 494 -14.96 -11.35 -17.83
C THR A 494 -14.16 -10.59 -18.89
N ASN A 495 -14.86 -9.92 -19.81
CA ASN A 495 -14.26 -9.08 -20.85
C ASN A 495 -13.85 -7.68 -20.33
N ASP A 496 -14.03 -7.37 -19.04
CA ASP A 496 -13.77 -6.04 -18.46
C ASP A 496 -12.39 -5.99 -17.79
N PHE A 497 -11.35 -6.13 -18.61
CA PHE A 497 -9.96 -6.03 -18.18
C PHE A 497 -9.61 -4.65 -17.59
N ALA A 498 -10.37 -3.59 -17.94
CA ALA A 498 -10.06 -2.22 -17.56
C ALA A 498 -10.53 -1.86 -16.14
N ASN A 499 -11.72 -2.33 -15.72
CA ASN A 499 -12.25 -2.07 -14.38
C ASN A 499 -11.85 -3.11 -13.34
N ASP A 500 -11.20 -4.21 -13.75
CA ASP A 500 -10.79 -5.26 -12.84
C ASP A 500 -9.87 -4.76 -11.69
N LYS A 501 -10.11 -5.30 -10.49
CA LYS A 501 -9.42 -4.90 -9.26
C LYS A 501 -7.94 -5.28 -9.28
N PHE A 502 -7.53 -6.28 -10.06
CA PHE A 502 -6.13 -6.69 -10.20
C PHE A 502 -5.39 -5.83 -11.22
N THR A 503 -6.05 -5.41 -12.31
CA THR A 503 -5.52 -4.39 -13.25
C THR A 503 -5.01 -3.14 -12.52
N LYS A 504 -5.80 -2.61 -11.57
CA LYS A 504 -5.37 -1.46 -10.75
C LYS A 504 -4.10 -1.71 -9.94
N LYS A 505 -3.84 -2.96 -9.51
CA LYS A 505 -2.65 -3.32 -8.73
C LYS A 505 -1.38 -3.38 -9.58
N ASN A 506 -1.48 -3.75 -10.85
CA ASN A 506 -0.31 -3.83 -11.74
C ASN A 506 0.43 -2.50 -11.90
N TRP A 507 -0.25 -1.36 -11.71
CA TRP A 507 0.40 -0.05 -11.64
C TRP A 507 1.47 0.06 -10.53
N PHE A 508 1.31 -0.63 -9.39
CA PHE A 508 2.35 -0.69 -8.36
C PHE A 508 3.61 -1.40 -8.90
N ASN A 509 3.46 -2.53 -9.61
CA ASN A 509 4.58 -3.19 -10.27
C ASN A 509 5.21 -2.29 -11.34
N ILE A 510 4.42 -1.67 -12.23
CA ILE A 510 4.92 -0.79 -13.30
C ILE A 510 5.74 0.37 -12.73
N PHE A 511 5.22 1.10 -11.74
CA PHE A 511 5.94 2.22 -11.14
C PHE A 511 7.17 1.78 -10.35
N SER A 512 7.09 0.67 -9.61
CA SER A 512 8.19 0.22 -8.76
C SER A 512 9.31 -0.51 -9.51
N LEU A 513 9.02 -1.17 -10.64
CA LEU A 513 10.01 -1.99 -11.37
C LEU A 513 10.65 -1.28 -12.58
N GLY A 514 10.02 -0.26 -13.16
CA GLY A 514 10.55 0.43 -14.35
C GLY A 514 10.68 -0.53 -15.54
N SER A 515 11.88 -0.70 -16.11
CA SER A 515 12.08 -1.47 -17.36
C SER A 515 12.19 -3.00 -17.22
N ARG A 516 11.93 -3.56 -16.03
CA ARG A 516 11.92 -5.03 -15.84
C ARG A 516 10.75 -5.67 -16.56
N SER A 517 10.90 -6.95 -16.96
CA SER A 517 9.79 -7.69 -17.55
C SER A 517 8.67 -7.90 -16.52
N ILE A 518 7.49 -7.34 -16.77
CA ILE A 518 6.27 -7.57 -15.98
C ILE A 518 5.37 -8.49 -16.81
N SER A 519 4.92 -9.58 -16.21
CA SER A 519 4.10 -10.60 -16.88
C SER A 519 2.70 -10.73 -16.29
N HIS A 520 1.70 -10.87 -17.15
CA HIS A 520 0.36 -11.30 -16.74
C HIS A 520 0.26 -12.81 -16.90
N LEU A 521 0.08 -13.52 -15.80
CA LEU A 521 0.07 -14.98 -15.74
C LEU A 521 -1.37 -15.47 -15.91
N ASP A 522 -1.76 -15.71 -17.16
CA ASP A 522 -3.10 -16.13 -17.53
C ASP A 522 -3.42 -17.56 -17.06
N ASN A 523 -4.47 -17.68 -16.26
CA ASN A 523 -5.04 -18.94 -15.72
C ASN A 523 -6.45 -19.24 -16.29
N SER A 524 -6.88 -18.55 -17.35
CA SER A 524 -8.29 -18.50 -17.74
C SER A 524 -8.80 -19.67 -18.57
N LEU A 525 -10.14 -19.84 -18.53
CA LEU A 525 -10.86 -20.93 -19.21
C LEU A 525 -11.61 -20.48 -20.47
N ASN A 526 -11.72 -19.17 -20.74
CA ASN A 526 -12.56 -18.65 -21.83
C ASN A 526 -11.76 -17.82 -22.83
N TYR A 527 -11.88 -18.18 -24.11
CA TYR A 527 -10.98 -17.74 -25.17
C TYR A 527 -11.52 -16.60 -26.04
N SER A 528 -12.81 -16.26 -25.93
CA SER A 528 -13.48 -15.26 -26.79
C SER A 528 -13.01 -13.81 -26.60
N ALA A 529 -12.04 -13.55 -25.71
CA ALA A 529 -11.51 -12.22 -25.40
C ALA A 529 -9.98 -12.12 -25.56
N SER A 530 -9.35 -13.06 -26.28
CA SER A 530 -7.88 -13.09 -26.46
C SER A 530 -7.32 -11.79 -27.03
N GLU A 531 -7.81 -11.29 -28.17
CA GLU A 531 -7.36 -10.02 -28.77
C GLU A 531 -7.46 -8.83 -27.80
N GLN A 532 -8.52 -8.79 -26.98
CA GLN A 532 -8.70 -7.75 -25.96
C GLN A 532 -7.67 -7.87 -24.85
N TYR A 533 -7.39 -9.09 -24.38
CA TYR A 533 -6.35 -9.37 -23.37
C TYR A 533 -4.95 -9.00 -23.88
N PHE A 534 -4.59 -9.35 -25.12
CA PHE A 534 -3.31 -8.98 -25.72
C PHE A 534 -3.17 -7.47 -25.90
N SER A 535 -4.20 -6.82 -26.46
CA SER A 535 -4.23 -5.35 -26.63
C SER A 535 -4.12 -4.62 -25.29
N PHE A 536 -4.80 -5.13 -24.27
CA PHE A 536 -4.71 -4.64 -22.89
C PHE A 536 -3.31 -4.79 -22.31
N CYS A 537 -2.68 -5.96 -22.46
CA CYS A 537 -1.31 -6.19 -22.02
C CYS A 537 -0.32 -5.22 -22.69
N ALA A 538 -0.40 -5.08 -24.02
CA ALA A 538 0.41 -4.12 -24.77
C ALA A 538 0.21 -2.67 -24.28
N SER A 539 -1.03 -2.25 -24.03
CA SER A 539 -1.36 -0.89 -23.53
C SER A 539 -0.80 -0.56 -22.14
N LEU A 540 -0.50 -1.59 -21.32
CA LEU A 540 0.12 -1.44 -20.00
C LEU A 540 1.63 -1.68 -20.02
N GLY A 541 2.20 -2.12 -21.15
CA GLY A 541 3.60 -2.53 -21.23
C GLY A 541 3.92 -3.81 -20.46
N VAL A 542 2.94 -4.70 -20.31
CA VAL A 542 3.09 -6.01 -19.65
C VAL A 542 3.03 -7.14 -20.66
N ILE A 543 3.70 -8.26 -20.35
CA ILE A 543 3.87 -9.37 -21.27
C ILE A 543 2.84 -10.47 -20.94
N PRO A 544 1.96 -10.85 -21.87
CA PRO A 544 1.05 -11.96 -21.68
C PRO A 544 1.86 -13.25 -21.53
N SER A 545 1.57 -14.04 -20.51
CA SER A 545 2.35 -15.22 -20.12
C SER A 545 1.45 -16.33 -19.61
N TYR A 546 1.89 -17.57 -19.79
CA TYR A 546 1.08 -18.74 -19.51
C TYR A 546 1.33 -19.31 -18.10
N PHE A 547 0.26 -19.64 -17.36
CA PHE A 547 0.36 -20.26 -16.04
C PHE A 547 -0.86 -21.14 -15.75
N ARG A 548 -0.65 -22.48 -15.64
CA ARG A 548 -1.30 -23.43 -14.69
C ARG A 548 -2.04 -24.69 -15.23
N TYR A 549 -1.49 -25.87 -14.86
CA TYR A 549 -2.06 -27.19 -14.42
C TYR A 549 -3.42 -27.80 -14.92
N VAL A 550 -4.20 -27.28 -15.88
CA VAL A 550 -5.48 -27.93 -16.27
C VAL A 550 -5.53 -28.29 -17.76
N ASP A 551 -6.02 -29.48 -18.10
CA ASP A 551 -6.09 -30.07 -19.46
C ASP A 551 -6.97 -29.29 -20.48
N THR A 552 -7.51 -28.13 -20.11
CA THR A 552 -8.32 -27.24 -20.98
C THR A 552 -7.45 -26.31 -21.83
N LEU A 553 -6.25 -26.79 -22.17
CA LEU A 553 -5.18 -26.22 -22.97
C LEU A 553 -5.59 -25.95 -24.43
N ARG A 554 -6.22 -24.81 -24.71
CA ARG A 554 -6.47 -24.35 -26.09
C ARG A 554 -5.44 -23.32 -26.54
N PHE A 555 -5.62 -22.04 -26.25
CA PHE A 555 -4.80 -20.96 -26.83
C PHE A 555 -3.28 -21.22 -26.92
N TRP A 556 -2.61 -21.40 -25.78
CA TRP A 556 -1.15 -21.48 -25.70
C TRP A 556 -0.55 -22.77 -26.31
N THR A 557 -1.39 -23.71 -26.73
CA THR A 557 -1.00 -25.08 -27.12
C THR A 557 -1.57 -25.51 -28.48
N ASP A 558 -2.78 -25.09 -28.84
CA ASP A 558 -3.42 -25.36 -30.13
C ASP A 558 -2.75 -24.58 -31.27
N ALA A 559 -2.50 -25.26 -32.40
CA ALA A 559 -1.76 -24.70 -33.52
C ALA A 559 -2.56 -23.63 -34.30
N ASN A 560 -3.88 -23.77 -34.41
CA ASN A 560 -4.73 -22.82 -35.13
C ASN A 560 -4.89 -21.53 -34.32
N ASP A 561 -5.07 -21.68 -33.00
CA ASP A 561 -5.15 -20.55 -32.06
C ASP A 561 -3.85 -19.75 -32.06
N LYS A 562 -2.69 -20.42 -31.97
CA LYS A 562 -1.36 -19.80 -32.14
C LYS A 562 -1.25 -19.06 -33.48
N GLN A 563 -1.59 -19.70 -34.59
CA GLN A 563 -1.48 -19.08 -35.91
C GLN A 563 -2.39 -17.85 -36.06
N THR A 564 -3.56 -17.87 -35.42
CA THR A 564 -4.52 -16.75 -35.40
C THR A 564 -3.98 -15.57 -34.59
N MET A 565 -3.33 -15.83 -33.46
CA MET A 565 -2.87 -14.78 -32.54
C MET A 565 -1.43 -14.33 -32.76
N LYS A 566 -0.60 -15.10 -33.47
CA LYS A 566 0.79 -14.72 -33.79
C LYS A 566 0.91 -13.30 -34.42
N PRO A 567 0.03 -12.86 -35.33
CA PRO A 567 0.06 -11.49 -35.87
C PRO A 567 -0.34 -10.40 -34.87
N VAL A 568 -0.97 -10.74 -33.74
CA VAL A 568 -1.24 -9.83 -32.61
C VAL A 568 -0.04 -9.82 -31.65
N TYR A 569 0.62 -10.97 -31.52
CA TYR A 569 1.81 -11.18 -30.69
C TYR A 569 3.07 -10.50 -31.27
N ASP A 570 3.28 -10.59 -32.59
CA ASP A 570 4.45 -10.06 -33.28
C ASP A 570 4.39 -8.51 -33.49
N ARG A 571 3.41 -7.80 -32.90
CA ARG A 571 3.17 -6.34 -32.99
C ARG A 571 3.55 -5.60 -31.71
#